data_AF-A0A831LX00-F1
#
_entry.id   AF-A0A831LX00-F1
#
_cell.length_a   1.000
_cell.length_b   1.000
_cell.length_c   1.000
_cell.angle_alpha   90.00
_cell.angle_beta   90.00
_cell.angle_gamma   90.00
#
_symmetry.space_group_name_H-M   'P 1'
#
loop_
_entity.id
_entity.type
_entity.pdbx_description
1 polymer ?
#
loop_
_entity_poly.entity_id
_entity_poly.type
_entity_poly.pdbx_seq_one_letter_code
_entity_poly.pdbx_strand_id
1 'polypeptide(L)'
;KKIRLCSWQLDSLNRYIENSFKKNENGHFIQINFEGYNQYDSFYNAKGSFSLFRTCNVWVNVALKEIEVKTSVWSPFDFGVLFHIPKE
;
A
#
# COMPACT_ATOMS: atom_id res chain seq x y z
N LYS A 1 13.20 10.89 1.31
CA LYS A 1 12.32 11.53 0.30
C LYS A 1 10.99 11.83 0.97
N LYS A 2 10.36 12.98 0.72
CA LYS A 2 9.04 13.33 1.27
C LYS A 2 8.07 13.60 0.13
N ILE A 3 6.80 13.31 0.35
CA ILE A 3 5.71 13.63 -0.58
C ILE A 3 4.73 14.48 0.21
N ARG A 4 4.45 15.69 -0.27
CA ARG A 4 3.40 16.52 0.30
C ARG A 4 2.08 16.10 -0.34
N LEU A 5 1.12 15.72 0.49
CA LEU A 5 -0.22 15.32 0.07
C LEU A 5 -1.22 16.39 0.47
N CYS A 6 -2.19 16.67 -0.38
CA CYS A 6 -3.39 17.41 0.00
C CYS A 6 -4.50 16.44 0.47
N SER A 7 -5.59 16.98 1.01
CA SER A 7 -6.65 16.19 1.65
C SER A 7 -7.18 15.07 0.75
N TRP A 8 -7.51 15.38 -0.51
CA TRP A 8 -8.10 14.38 -1.41
C TRP A 8 -7.13 13.23 -1.71
N GLN A 9 -5.82 13.52 -1.82
CA GLN A 9 -4.80 12.50 -2.04
C GLN A 9 -4.70 11.59 -0.83
N LEU A 10 -4.69 12.16 0.37
CA LEU A 10 -4.66 11.39 1.61
C LEU A 10 -5.92 10.51 1.75
N ASP A 11 -7.10 11.05 1.44
CA ASP A 11 -8.36 10.31 1.50
C ASP A 11 -8.40 9.16 0.48
N SER A 12 -7.92 9.41 -0.75
CA SER A 12 -7.83 8.39 -1.79
C SER A 12 -6.82 7.30 -1.43
N LEU A 13 -5.66 7.68 -0.87
CA LEU A 13 -4.65 6.73 -0.40
C LEU A 13 -5.18 5.85 0.72
N ASN A 14 -5.85 6.45 1.72
CA ASN A 14 -6.46 5.71 2.83
C ASN A 14 -7.50 4.72 2.30
N ARG A 15 -8.36 5.14 1.38
CA ARG A 15 -9.35 4.26 0.75
C ARG A 15 -8.71 3.10 0.00
N TYR A 16 -7.63 3.34 -0.73
CA TYR A 16 -6.87 2.28 -1.42
C TYR A 16 -6.30 1.26 -0.42
N ILE A 17 -5.69 1.75 0.66
CA ILE A 17 -5.12 0.92 1.73
C ILE A 17 -6.22 0.09 2.39
N GLU A 18 -7.31 0.72 2.83
CA GLU A 18 -8.45 0.03 3.44
C GLU A 18 -9.05 -1.03 2.52
N ASN A 19 -9.18 -0.72 1.23
CA ASN A 19 -9.74 -1.65 0.26
C ASN A 19 -8.84 -2.87 0.00
N SER A 20 -7.57 -2.79 0.37
CA SER A 20 -6.62 -3.89 0.27
C SER A 20 -6.86 -4.97 1.33
N PHE A 21 -7.58 -4.67 2.42
CA PHE A 21 -7.87 -5.62 3.50
C PHE A 21 -9.22 -6.34 3.30
N LYS A 22 -9.28 -7.61 3.70
CA LYS A 22 -10.55 -8.32 3.90
C LYS A 22 -11.20 -7.83 5.18
N LYS A 23 -12.50 -7.58 5.10
CA LYS A 23 -13.36 -7.18 6.22
C LYS A 23 -14.33 -8.34 6.52
N ASN A 24 -14.68 -8.56 7.78
CA ASN A 24 -15.73 -9.49 8.18
C ASN A 24 -17.13 -8.89 7.92
N GLU A 25 -18.19 -9.62 8.27
CA GLU A 25 -19.58 -9.19 8.10
C GLU A 25 -19.91 -7.88 8.84
N ASN A 26 -19.18 -7.59 9.92
CA ASN A 26 -19.33 -6.36 10.71
C ASN A 26 -18.46 -5.19 10.19
N GLY A 27 -17.74 -5.38 9.08
CA GLY A 27 -16.86 -4.36 8.49
C GLY A 27 -15.48 -4.22 9.14
N HIS A 28 -15.13 -5.06 10.12
CA HIS A 28 -13.81 -5.04 10.76
C HIS A 28 -12.76 -5.81 9.96
N PHE A 29 -11.51 -5.35 9.95
CA PHE A 29 -10.41 -6.08 9.34
C PHE A 29 -10.19 -7.43 10.01
N ILE A 30 -9.92 -8.46 9.20
CA ILE A 30 -9.72 -9.81 9.71
C ILE A 30 -8.25 -9.99 10.07
N GLN A 31 -7.91 -9.88 11.35
CA GLN A 31 -6.56 -10.13 11.85
C GLN A 31 -6.15 -11.60 11.61
N ILE A 32 -4.89 -11.80 11.25
CA ILE A 32 -4.27 -13.12 11.11
C ILE A 32 -3.79 -13.56 12.50
N ASN A 33 -4.01 -14.83 12.84
CA ASN A 33 -3.49 -15.41 14.07
C ASN A 33 -1.97 -15.66 13.96
N PHE A 34 -1.21 -14.59 14.05
CA PHE A 34 0.25 -14.56 14.03
C PHE A 34 0.72 -13.45 14.98
N GLU A 35 1.71 -13.73 15.83
CA GLU A 35 2.13 -12.84 16.93
C GLU A 35 2.76 -11.52 16.46
N GLY A 36 3.14 -11.45 15.19
CA GLY A 36 3.86 -10.30 14.67
C GLY A 36 5.34 -10.59 14.44
N TYR A 37 6.09 -9.63 13.91
CA TYR A 37 7.55 -9.65 14.03
C TYR A 37 8.00 -9.11 15.39
N ASN A 38 7.19 -8.27 16.03
CA ASN A 38 7.38 -7.78 17.39
C ASN A 38 6.04 -7.33 18.00
N GLN A 39 6.05 -6.93 19.27
CA GLN A 39 4.85 -6.52 20.02
C GLN A 39 4.14 -5.25 19.52
N TYR A 40 4.70 -4.55 18.52
CA TYR A 40 4.16 -3.31 17.95
C TYR A 40 3.59 -3.50 16.54
N ASP A 41 3.52 -4.74 16.03
CA ASP A 41 2.91 -5.02 14.74
C ASP A 41 1.81 -6.09 14.82
N SER A 42 0.97 -6.12 13.79
CA SER A 42 -0.14 -7.05 13.66
C SER A 42 -0.44 -7.25 12.18
N PHE A 43 -0.80 -8.48 11.83
CA PHE A 43 -1.05 -8.86 10.44
C PHE A 43 -2.54 -9.04 10.19
N TYR A 44 -3.00 -8.61 9.01
CA TYR A 44 -4.41 -8.71 8.61
C TYR A 44 -4.53 -9.35 7.23
N ASN A 45 -5.63 -10.03 6.99
CA ASN A 45 -5.90 -10.68 5.72
C ASN A 45 -6.07 -9.64 4.61
N ALA A 46 -5.31 -9.80 3.52
CA ALA A 46 -5.45 -8.99 2.32
C ALA A 46 -6.45 -9.59 1.31
N LYS A 47 -6.93 -8.75 0.39
CA LYS A 47 -7.67 -9.19 -0.81
C LYS A 47 -6.68 -9.60 -1.91
N GLY A 48 -6.76 -10.84 -2.36
CA GLY A 48 -5.86 -11.39 -3.37
C GLY A 48 -4.63 -12.07 -2.77
N SER A 49 -3.70 -12.47 -3.64
CA SER A 49 -2.49 -13.21 -3.28
C SER A 49 -1.26 -12.63 -3.98
N PHE A 50 -0.09 -12.83 -3.38
CA PHE A 50 1.19 -12.45 -3.97
C PHE A 50 1.44 -13.21 -5.28
N SER A 51 2.02 -12.54 -6.27
CA SER A 51 2.49 -13.14 -7.52
C SER A 51 3.62 -12.31 -8.13
N LEU A 52 4.23 -12.79 -9.22
CA LEU A 52 5.25 -12.05 -9.97
C LEU A 52 4.76 -10.66 -10.45
N PHE A 53 3.45 -10.52 -10.65
CA PHE A 53 2.82 -9.26 -11.07
C PHE A 53 2.16 -8.49 -9.92
N ARG A 54 2.06 -9.08 -8.72
CA ARG A 54 1.44 -8.50 -7.53
C ARG A 54 2.39 -8.61 -6.35
N THR A 55 3.35 -7.71 -6.33
CA THR A 55 4.35 -7.58 -5.25
C THR A 55 4.03 -6.36 -4.38
N CYS A 56 4.70 -6.25 -3.22
CA CYS A 56 4.61 -5.06 -2.38
C CYS A 56 5.01 -3.77 -3.13
N ASN A 57 6.07 -3.83 -3.95
CA ASN A 57 6.53 -2.67 -4.73
C ASN A 57 5.50 -2.25 -5.78
N VAL A 58 4.84 -3.22 -6.44
CA VAL A 58 3.75 -2.92 -7.38
C VAL A 58 2.54 -2.34 -6.64
N TRP A 59 2.19 -2.88 -5.47
CA TRP A 59 1.09 -2.36 -4.65
C TRP A 59 1.31 -0.89 -4.24
N VAL A 60 2.50 -0.55 -3.71
CA VAL A 60 2.84 0.84 -3.39
C VAL A 60 2.85 1.72 -4.65
N ASN A 61 3.40 1.22 -5.76
CA ASN A 61 3.44 1.96 -7.02
C ASN A 61 2.04 2.28 -7.56
N VAL A 62 1.07 1.36 -7.41
CA VAL A 62 -0.34 1.61 -7.76
C VAL A 62 -0.95 2.62 -6.80
N ALA A 63 -0.76 2.47 -5.48
CA ALA A 63 -1.26 3.41 -4.49
C ALA A 63 -0.83 4.86 -4.77
N LEU A 64 0.44 5.06 -5.17
CA LEU A 64 0.98 6.37 -5.53
C LEU A 64 0.37 6.91 -6.85
N LYS A 65 0.06 6.03 -7.83
CA LYS A 65 -0.62 6.44 -9.06
C LYS A 65 -2.06 6.88 -8.81
N GLU A 66 -2.78 6.20 -7.93
CA GLU A 66 -4.16 6.55 -7.54
C GLU A 66 -4.28 7.96 -6.94
N ILE A 67 -3.18 8.50 -6.43
CA ILE A 67 -3.11 9.86 -5.87
C ILE A 67 -2.35 10.84 -6.77
N GLU A 68 -2.17 10.48 -8.04
CA GLU A 68 -1.50 11.30 -9.06
C GLU A 68 -0.04 11.65 -8.74
N VAL A 69 0.63 10.88 -7.87
CA VAL A 69 2.07 10.99 -7.69
C VAL A 69 2.77 10.33 -8.87
N LYS A 70 3.70 11.05 -9.50
CA LYS A 70 4.48 10.52 -10.61
C LYS A 70 5.32 9.33 -10.13
N THR A 71 5.12 8.17 -10.75
CA THR A 71 5.87 6.94 -10.48
C THR A 71 6.24 6.18 -11.74
N SER A 72 6.92 5.04 -11.57
CA SER A 72 7.31 4.17 -12.68
C SER A 72 6.08 3.47 -13.29
N VAL A 73 6.13 3.17 -14.60
CA VAL A 73 5.08 2.41 -15.28
C VAL A 73 4.84 1.05 -14.59
N TRP A 74 5.92 0.36 -14.22
CA TRP A 74 5.89 -0.85 -13.43
C TRP A 74 7.10 -0.87 -12.48
N SER A 75 6.89 -1.32 -11.23
CA SER A 75 7.93 -1.31 -10.20
C SER A 75 7.99 -2.66 -9.47
N PRO A 76 8.60 -3.70 -10.08
CA PRO A 76 8.78 -4.98 -9.41
C PRO A 76 9.82 -4.90 -8.28
N PHE A 77 10.79 -3.98 -8.41
CA PHE A 77 11.84 -3.71 -7.44
C PHE A 77 11.61 -2.38 -6.71
N ASP A 78 12.26 -2.21 -5.57
CA ASP A 78 12.10 -1.08 -4.65
C ASP A 78 12.65 0.23 -5.22
N PHE A 79 13.77 0.19 -5.95
CA PHE A 79 14.40 1.37 -6.54
C PHE A 79 13.47 2.13 -7.50
N GLY A 80 12.50 1.46 -8.12
CA GLY A 80 11.53 2.05 -9.05
C GLY A 80 10.37 2.78 -8.37
N VAL A 81 10.08 2.48 -7.11
CA VAL A 81 8.84 2.94 -6.44
C VAL A 81 8.89 4.44 -6.22
N LEU A 82 10.00 4.93 -5.67
CA LEU A 82 10.19 6.34 -5.33
C LEU A 82 11.13 7.06 -6.31
N PHE A 83 11.47 6.45 -7.45
CA PHE A 83 12.49 6.97 -8.38
C PHE A 83 12.23 8.43 -8.77
N HIS A 84 10.99 8.74 -9.16
CA HIS A 84 10.56 10.05 -9.66
C HIS A 84 10.33 11.10 -8.56
N ILE A 85 10.36 10.73 -7.28
CA ILE A 85 10.19 11.69 -6.20
C ILE A 85 11.51 12.46 -6.00
N PRO A 86 11.46 13.80 -5.97
CA PRO A 86 12.63 14.62 -5.70
C PRO A 86 13.34 14.21 -4.40
N LYS A 87 14.68 14.26 -4.42
CA LYS A 87 15.46 14.23 -3.19
C LYS A 87 15.46 15.67 -2.66
N GLU A 88 14.64 15.94 -1.64
CA GLU A 88 14.78 17.16 -0.83
C GLU A 88 16.17 17.21 -0.18
#